data_AF-A0A4Y4X8C9-F1
#
_entry.id   AF-A0A4Y4X8C9-F1
#
_cell.length_a   1.000
_cell.length_b   1.000
_cell.length_c   1.000
_cell.angle_alpha   90.00
_cell.angle_beta   90.00
_cell.angle_gamma   90.00
#
_symmetry.space_group_name_H-M   'P 1'
#
loop_
_entity.id
_entity.type
_entity.pdbx_description
1 polymer ?
#
loop_
_entity_poly.entity_id
_entity_poly.type
_entity_poly.pdbx_seq_one_letter_code
_entity_poly.pdbx_strand_id
1 'polypeptide(L)' 'GGISVLANLFLTQNPDFDFYIDVNSKGNVSLRANGNCDVCELSQMCFNGGGHRNASGGKIDGFRESFNYRDIKEQIE' A
#
# COMPACT_ATOMS: atom_id res chain seq x y z
N GLY A 1 9.62 -7.64 -1.93
CA GLY A 1 9.81 -9.06 -1.59
C GLY A 1 9.29 -9.40 -0.20
N GLY A 2 9.67 -8.66 0.85
CA GLY A 2 9.38 -9.03 2.24
C GLY A 2 8.03 -8.57 2.82
N ILE A 3 7.31 -7.65 2.16
CA ILE A 3 6.16 -7.00 2.80
C ILE A 3 4.97 -7.94 3.01
N SER A 4 4.81 -8.97 2.18
CA SER A 4 3.62 -9.84 2.23
C SER A 4 3.47 -10.57 3.58
N VAL A 5 4.57 -11.05 4.18
CA VAL A 5 4.52 -11.77 5.46
C VAL A 5 4.21 -10.81 6.61
N LEU A 6 4.90 -9.66 6.64
CA LEU A 6 4.71 -8.63 7.66
C LEU A 6 3.30 -8.05 7.62
N ALA A 7 2.82 -7.67 6.43
CA ALA A 7 1.49 -7.10 6.24
C ALA A 7 0.39 -8.10 6.64
N ASN A 8 0.54 -9.39 6.29
CA ASN A 8 -0.42 -10.40 6.72
C ASN A 8 -0.47 -10.54 8.25
N LEU A 9 0.70 -10.60 8.91
CA LEU A 9 0.77 -10.68 10.36
C LEU A 9 0.14 -9.45 11.02
N PHE A 10 0.45 -8.25 10.53
CA PHE A 10 -0.12 -6.99 11.02
C PHE A 10 -1.65 -6.98 10.90
N LEU A 11 -2.19 -7.27 9.72
CA LEU A 11 -3.64 -7.26 9.47
C LEU A 11 -4.38 -8.39 10.22
N THR A 12 -3.70 -9.49 10.53
CA THR A 12 -4.27 -10.56 11.37
C THR A 12 -4.35 -10.14 12.84
N GLN A 13 -3.35 -9.41 13.33
CA GLN A 13 -3.28 -8.97 14.73
C GLN A 13 -4.09 -7.69 15.00
N ASN A 14 -4.35 -6.87 13.97
CA ASN A 14 -5.02 -5.59 14.07
C ASN A 14 -6.22 -5.58 13.10
N PRO A 15 -7.36 -6.19 13.49
CA PRO A 15 -8.52 -6.36 12.60
C PRO A 15 -9.27 -5.05 12.31
N ASP A 16 -8.93 -3.97 13.00
CA ASP A 16 -9.40 -2.61 12.78
C ASP A 16 -8.76 -1.93 11.55
N PHE A 17 -7.69 -2.51 11.00
CA PHE A 17 -7.05 -2.03 9.77
C PHE A 17 -7.57 -2.80 8.54
N ASP A 18 -8.09 -2.06 7.57
CA ASP A 18 -8.67 -2.66 6.35
C ASP A 18 -7.62 -3.13 5.34
N PHE A 19 -6.48 -2.44 5.27
CA PHE A 19 -5.37 -2.73 4.37
C PHE A 19 -4.05 -2.21 4.92
N TYR A 20 -2.96 -2.67 4.30
CA TYR A 20 -1.58 -2.26 4.57
C TYR A 20 -0.97 -1.72 3.28
N ILE A 21 -0.26 -0.59 3.37
CA ILE A 21 0.45 0.05 2.26
C ILE A 21 1.93 0.20 2.57
N ASP A 22 2.78 -0.16 1.60
CA ASP A 22 4.22 0.05 1.60
C ASP A 22 4.62 0.85 0.36
N VAL A 23 5.39 1.92 0.55
CA VAL A 23 5.89 2.78 -0.52
C VAL A 23 7.41 2.79 -0.45
N ASN A 24 8.07 2.38 -1.52
CA ASN A 24 9.53 2.40 -1.57
C ASN A 24 10.07 3.77 -2.03
N SER A 25 11.39 3.96 -1.95
CA SER A 25 12.07 5.18 -2.39
C SER A 25 11.85 5.56 -3.86
N LYS A 26 11.43 4.62 -4.70
CA LYS A 26 11.12 4.84 -6.12
C LYS A 26 9.65 5.18 -6.37
N GLY A 27 8.84 5.32 -5.31
CA GLY A 27 7.40 5.57 -5.38
C GLY A 27 6.58 4.35 -5.82
N ASN A 28 7.16 3.14 -5.82
CA ASN A 28 6.37 1.93 -6.06
C ASN A 28 5.56 1.60 -4.82
N VAL A 29 4.29 1.29 -5.03
CA VAL A 29 3.32 1.00 -3.98
C VAL A 29 3.01 -0.50 -3.95
N SER A 30 3.02 -1.09 -2.75
CA SER A 30 2.56 -2.45 -2.49
C SER A 30 1.40 -2.42 -1.50
N LEU A 31 0.26 -2.97 -1.88
CA LEU A 31 -0.96 -3.00 -1.07
C LEU A 31 -1.30 -4.44 -0.68
N ARG A 32 -1.71 -4.64 0.57
CA ARG A 32 -2.20 -5.93 1.09
C ARG A 32 -3.48 -5.72 1.88
N ALA A 33 -4.42 -6.64 1.76
CA ALA A 33 -5.61 -6.68 2.59
C ALA A 33 -5.89 -8.11 3.04
N ASN A 34 -6.74 -8.26 4.05
CA ASN A 34 -7.15 -9.56 4.58
C ASN A 34 -8.67 -9.79 4.39
N GLY A 35 -9.20 -9.42 3.21
CA GLY A 35 -10.61 -9.60 2.84
C GLY A 35 -11.51 -8.39 3.10
N ASN A 36 -11.09 -7.44 3.93
CA ASN A 36 -11.89 -6.28 4.34
C ASN A 36 -11.90 -5.13 3.30
N CYS A 37 -10.91 -5.08 2.41
CA CYS A 37 -10.76 -4.06 1.38
C CYS A 37 -10.38 -4.70 0.05
N ASP A 38 -10.96 -4.22 -1.06
CA ASP A 38 -10.47 -4.55 -2.39
C ASP A 38 -9.32 -3.62 -2.78
N VAL A 39 -8.09 -4.09 -2.54
CA VAL A 39 -6.89 -3.28 -2.85
C VAL A 39 -6.57 -3.23 -4.34
N CYS A 40 -7.23 -4.04 -5.18
CA CYS A 40 -7.08 -3.94 -6.63
C CYS A 40 -7.77 -2.68 -7.14
N GLU A 41 -9.03 -2.47 -6.73
CA GLU A 41 -9.80 -1.28 -7.09
C GLU A 41 -9.13 0.00 -6.56
N LEU A 42 -8.70 -0.01 -5.29
CA LEU A 42 -7.95 1.11 -4.69
C LEU A 42 -6.67 1.41 -5.49
N SER A 43 -5.91 0.37 -5.86
CA SER A 43 -4.68 0.57 -6.63
C SER A 43 -4.91 1.12 -8.03
N GLN A 44 -6.02 0.76 -8.66
CA GLN A 44 -6.40 1.27 -9.99
C GLN A 44 -6.80 2.73 -9.91
N MET A 45 -7.58 3.12 -8.89
CA MET A 45 -8.06 4.49 -8.71
C MET A 45 -6.94 5.47 -8.32
N CYS A 46 -6.03 5.05 -7.43
CA CYS A 46 -5.08 5.97 -6.81
C CYS A 46 -3.66 5.90 -7.38
N PHE A 47 -3.23 4.74 -7.91
CA PHE A 47 -1.82 4.49 -8.19
C PHE A 47 -1.56 3.91 -9.59
N ASN A 48 -2.52 4.06 -10.53
CA ASN A 48 -2.43 3.55 -11.89
C ASN A 48 -2.00 2.06 -11.94
N GLY A 49 -2.43 1.29 -10.95
CA GLY A 49 -1.94 -0.06 -10.67
C GLY A 49 -3.01 -1.14 -10.83
N GLY A 50 -2.85 -2.23 -10.08
CA GLY A 50 -3.80 -3.34 -10.05
C GLY A 50 -3.19 -4.62 -9.46
N GLY A 51 -3.96 -5.72 -9.52
CA GLY A 51 -3.53 -7.02 -9.02
C GLY A 51 -4.70 -7.87 -8.54
N HIS A 52 -4.50 -8.57 -7.43
CA HIS A 52 -5.54 -9.35 -6.76
C HIS A 52 -6.24 -8.52 -5.69
N ARG A 53 -7.50 -8.88 -5.40
CA ARG A 53 -8.34 -8.24 -4.37
C ARG A 53 -7.63 -8.02 -3.02
N ASN A 54 -6.75 -8.93 -2.61
CA ASN A 54 -6.01 -8.86 -1.34
C ASN A 54 -4.52 -8.52 -1.51
N ALA A 55 -4.01 -8.41 -2.74
CA ALA A 55 -2.61 -8.14 -3.00
C ALA A 55 -2.45 -7.45 -4.35
N SER A 56 -2.21 -6.15 -4.31
CA SER A 56 -2.06 -5.31 -5.50
C SER A 56 -0.87 -4.39 -5.36
N GLY A 57 -0.54 -3.69 -6.44
CA GLY A 57 0.53 -2.70 -6.44
C GLY A 57 0.34 -1.68 -7.55
N GLY A 58 1.07 -0.58 -7.43
CA GLY A 58 1.01 0.54 -8.35
C GLY A 58 2.22 1.43 -8.21
N LYS A 59 2.10 2.66 -8.69
CA LYS A 59 3.15 3.67 -8.61
C LYS A 59 2.55 5.05 -8.40
N ILE A 60 3.21 5.85 -7.58
CA ILE A 60 2.86 7.26 -7.39
C ILE A 60 3.59 8.06 -8.47
N ASP A 61 2.81 8.66 -9.37
CA ASP A 61 3.36 9.54 -10.39
C ASP A 61 3.86 10.85 -9.76
N GLY A 62 5.11 11.20 -10.04
CA GLY A 62 5.73 12.39 -9.45
C GLY A 62 6.12 12.28 -7.97
N PHE A 63 6.22 11.05 -7.44
CA PHE A 63 6.65 10.80 -6.06
C PHE A 63 7.93 11.57 -5.69
N ARG A 64 7.88 12.31 -4.58
CA ARG A 64 9.03 13.01 -4.02
C ARG A 64 9.55 12.22 -2.84
N GLU A 65 10.74 11.65 -3.02
CA GLU A 65 11.44 10.97 -1.93
C GLU A 65 11.76 11.96 -0.79
N SER A 66 11.61 11.51 0.45
CA SER A 66 12.01 12.23 1.65
C SER A 66 12.50 11.26 2.72
N PHE A 67 13.42 11.74 3.56
CA PHE A 67 13.85 11.02 4.77
C PHE A 67 12.88 11.20 5.94
N ASN A 68 11.95 12.16 5.85
CA ASN A 68 10.94 12.39 6.87
C ASN A 68 9.66 11.64 6.51
N TYR A 69 9.23 10.75 7.41
CA TYR A 69 7.99 9.99 7.24
C TYR A 69 6.76 10.89 7.03
N ARG A 70 6.73 12.08 7.64
CA ARG A 70 5.59 13.01 7.50
C ARG A 70 5.40 13.47 6.05
N ASP A 71 6.49 13.81 5.36
CA ASP A 71 6.44 14.26 3.97
C ASP A 71 5.96 13.14 3.02
N ILE A 72 6.25 11.89 3.35
CA ILE A 72 5.73 10.73 2.59
C ILE A 72 4.25 10.54 2.90
N LYS A 73 3.85 10.66 4.16
CA LYS A 73 2.44 10.52 4.57
C LYS A 73 1.54 11.59 3.93
N GLU A 74 1.99 12.84 3.89
CA GLU A 74 1.29 13.96 3.22
C GLU A 74 1.08 13.74 1.71
N GLN A 75 1.89 12.88 1.06
CA GLN A 75 1.70 12.52 -0.35
C GLN A 75 0.70 11.36 -0.55
N ILE A 76 0.27 10.69 0.52
CA ILE A 76 -0.66 9.56 0.50
C ILE A 76 -2.07 9.97 0.96
N GLU A 77 -2.17 10.94 1.86
CA GLU A 77 -3.44 11.52 2.35
C GLU A 77 -4.12 12.41 1.30
#